data_AF-A0A936PP36-F1
#
_entry.id   AF-A0A936PP36-F1
#
_cell.length_a   1.000
_cell.length_b   1.000
_cell.length_c   1.000
_cell.angle_alpha   90.00
_cell.angle_beta   90.00
_cell.angle_gamma   90.00
#
_symmetry.space_group_name_H-M   'P 1'
#
loop_
_entity.id
_entity.type
_entity.pdbx_description
1 polymer ?
#
loop_
_entity_poly.entity_id
_entity_poly.type
_entity_poly.pdbx_seq_one_letter_code
_entity_poly.pdbx_strand_id
1 'polypeptide(L)'
;MIHFRNWQYFTAFFIFCLFSDSLVSQTLTVPFQQDYRVQLERHYLGSGDGWHPVWPAMINADEDTVQYADIRPFSSRFARRAVGRKLFSESLIRVNKPDFRLIIDPLVNFSAGKQTDPERNTWVNTRGFRADGTIGRDFSFHTAFYESQAVFATWTDSVVRQLSVVPGQAKFKPFKENGFDYAFSEGHINYAPSKYFNFRFGHGRNFFGDGYRSLLLSDVAFNYPYLMVTTKVWKLQYVNLYAQMMDLRMPKADWDPWHKKYTTMHYLTMNVTPWLNLGIFEAIVWNSGDSTGNRGFDINYLNPVIFYRPVEFSMGSPDNALLGGSLRINLREKAFLYAQLMLDEFKLDHVLKGDGWWANKHGFQLGFKIFDPFDVKNLFLQAEYNHVRPYTYAHNESVQNYGHYNQPLAHPLGANFRETDVIVSYRIQRWLFDYKLVYSIHGIDTAGLNFGGDIYKPYLTYVTEFGNKIGQGLKSTLMVNDLRVGWLVNPATNLQLNAGITLRTEISGTHDYSGVLIWFGLRSSLFNLYYDW
;
A
#
# COMPACT_ATOMS: atom_id res chain seq x y z
N MET A 1 24.32 -42.02 -4.61
CA MET A 1 24.01 -42.69 -3.32
C MET A 1 24.55 -41.80 -2.20
N ILE A 2 23.77 -40.81 -1.77
CA ILE A 2 24.00 -39.95 -0.62
C ILE A 2 22.62 -39.79 0.04
N HIS A 3 22.52 -40.19 1.30
CA HIS A 3 21.26 -40.40 2.02
C HIS A 3 20.55 -39.09 2.37
N PHE A 4 19.29 -38.96 1.96
CA PHE A 4 18.32 -38.03 2.55
C PHE A 4 17.88 -38.57 3.91
N ARG A 5 18.46 -38.03 4.99
CA ARG A 5 18.00 -38.31 6.36
C ARG A 5 18.10 -37.03 7.18
N ASN A 6 17.10 -36.16 7.06
CA ASN A 6 16.87 -35.02 7.97
C ASN A 6 15.40 -34.54 7.98
N TRP A 7 14.44 -35.49 7.89
CA TRP A 7 13.01 -35.20 8.06
C TRP A 7 12.50 -35.34 9.50
N GLN A 8 13.39 -35.64 10.46
CA GLN A 8 13.00 -35.89 11.86
C GLN A 8 13.06 -34.65 12.78
N TYR A 9 13.49 -33.50 12.27
CA TYR A 9 13.44 -32.22 13.02
C TYR A 9 12.26 -31.33 12.63
N PHE A 10 11.53 -31.65 11.55
CA PHE A 10 10.39 -30.87 11.08
C PHE A 10 9.09 -31.13 11.85
N THR A 11 8.96 -32.30 12.48
CA THR A 11 7.73 -32.70 13.18
C THR A 11 7.66 -32.24 14.63
N ALA A 12 8.77 -31.75 15.21
CA ALA A 12 8.84 -31.40 16.63
C ALA A 12 8.45 -29.93 16.94
N PHE A 13 8.40 -29.04 15.94
CA PHE A 13 8.03 -27.63 16.16
C PHE A 13 6.51 -27.39 16.13
N PHE A 14 5.71 -28.36 15.67
CA PHE A 14 4.26 -28.21 15.48
C PHE A 14 3.39 -28.78 16.61
N ILE A 15 3.97 -29.47 17.61
CA ILE A 15 3.19 -30.23 18.62
C ILE A 15 3.16 -29.55 20.01
N PHE A 16 3.75 -28.37 20.19
CA PHE A 16 3.75 -27.66 21.48
C PHE A 16 2.90 -26.38 21.45
N CYS A 17 1.60 -26.49 21.19
CA CYS A 17 0.65 -25.37 21.31
C CYS A 17 -0.76 -25.83 21.77
N LEU A 18 -0.82 -26.84 22.63
CA LEU A 18 -2.05 -27.20 23.33
C LEU A 18 -1.84 -26.96 24.82
N PHE A 19 -2.03 -25.74 25.30
CA PHE A 19 -2.63 -25.44 26.60
C PHE A 19 -3.11 -23.97 26.60
N SER A 20 -4.34 -23.83 27.07
CA SER A 20 -5.20 -22.65 27.11
C SER A 20 -4.62 -21.49 27.92
N ASP A 21 -4.82 -20.27 27.42
CA ASP A 21 -5.57 -19.28 28.20
C ASP A 21 -6.33 -18.35 27.25
N SER A 22 -7.60 -18.19 27.59
CA SER A 22 -8.64 -17.44 26.91
C SER A 22 -8.29 -15.97 26.79
N LEU A 23 -8.07 -15.51 25.55
CA LEU A 23 -8.35 -14.18 25.00
C LEU A 23 -8.07 -14.28 23.48
N VAL A 24 -8.89 -15.04 22.75
CA VAL A 24 -8.85 -14.98 21.28
C VAL A 24 -9.70 -13.79 20.89
N SER A 25 -9.03 -12.80 20.33
CA SER A 25 -9.62 -11.55 19.94
C SER A 25 -10.29 -11.67 18.57
N GLN A 26 -11.56 -11.32 18.51
CA GLN A 26 -12.26 -11.11 17.24
C GLN A 26 -11.46 -10.08 16.43
N THR A 27 -11.10 -10.38 15.19
CA THR A 27 -10.18 -9.51 14.45
C THR A 27 -10.90 -8.74 13.36
N LEU A 28 -10.94 -7.41 13.48
CA LEU A 28 -11.43 -6.51 12.42
C LEU A 28 -10.26 -6.01 11.56
N THR A 29 -10.54 -5.82 10.27
CA THR A 29 -9.58 -5.27 9.31
C THR A 29 -9.64 -3.75 9.39
N VAL A 30 -8.51 -3.12 9.69
CA VAL A 30 -8.43 -1.64 9.65
C VAL A 30 -8.33 -1.19 8.19
N PRO A 31 -9.13 -0.21 7.76
CA PRO A 31 -8.99 0.40 6.43
C PRO A 31 -7.57 0.93 6.20
N PHE A 32 -7.12 0.92 4.95
CA PHE A 32 -5.77 1.39 4.59
C PHE A 32 -5.54 2.88 4.81
N GLN A 33 -6.63 3.65 4.92
CA GLN A 33 -6.54 5.08 4.89
C GLN A 33 -5.64 5.65 5.99
N GLN A 34 -4.81 6.60 5.60
CA GLN A 34 -3.79 7.19 6.46
C GLN A 34 -4.36 7.81 7.75
N ASP A 35 -5.55 8.41 7.73
CA ASP A 35 -6.19 8.99 8.92
C ASP A 35 -6.43 7.94 10.01
N TYR A 36 -6.96 6.77 9.65
CA TYR A 36 -7.15 5.63 10.56
C TYR A 36 -5.81 5.10 11.08
N ARG A 37 -4.83 4.92 10.19
CA ARG A 37 -3.49 4.44 10.56
C ARG A 37 -2.80 5.37 11.56
N VAL A 38 -2.85 6.68 11.32
CA VAL A 38 -2.25 7.72 12.17
C VAL A 38 -2.86 7.68 13.58
N GLN A 39 -4.18 7.48 13.72
CA GLN A 39 -4.79 7.35 15.05
C GLN A 39 -4.35 6.08 15.76
N LEU A 40 -4.19 4.97 15.04
CA LEU A 40 -3.74 3.71 15.63
C LEU A 40 -2.27 3.77 16.07
N GLU A 41 -1.40 4.37 15.24
CA GLU A 41 0.00 4.62 15.60
C GLU A 41 0.12 5.55 16.82
N ARG A 42 -0.71 6.61 16.91
CA ARG A 42 -0.79 7.47 18.10
C ARG A 42 -1.14 6.66 19.35
N HIS A 43 -2.11 5.77 19.24
CA HIS A 43 -2.54 4.93 20.36
C HIS A 43 -1.41 4.02 20.86
N TYR A 44 -0.75 3.29 19.95
CA TYR A 44 0.37 2.41 20.31
C TYR A 44 1.54 3.19 20.94
N LEU A 45 1.87 4.36 20.38
CA LEU A 45 2.95 5.17 20.90
C LEU A 45 2.66 5.70 22.31
N GLY A 46 1.41 6.07 22.59
CA GLY A 46 0.96 6.56 23.90
C GLY A 46 0.79 5.45 24.95
N SER A 47 0.47 4.21 24.54
CA SER A 47 0.39 3.08 25.49
C SER A 47 1.77 2.53 25.87
N GLY A 48 2.80 2.83 25.08
CA GLY A 48 4.12 2.24 25.21
C GLY A 48 4.21 0.83 24.62
N ASP A 49 3.16 0.36 23.95
CA ASP A 49 3.15 -0.93 23.28
C ASP A 49 3.87 -0.85 21.93
N GLY A 50 4.77 -1.81 21.69
CA GLY A 50 5.37 -1.96 20.37
C GLY A 50 4.36 -2.52 19.37
N TRP A 51 4.35 -2.01 18.14
CA TRP A 51 3.54 -2.55 17.03
C TRP A 51 4.40 -3.03 15.87
N HIS A 52 3.81 -3.82 14.97
CA HIS A 52 4.48 -4.30 13.77
C HIS A 52 3.90 -3.59 12.53
N PRO A 53 4.74 -3.04 11.64
CA PRO A 53 4.31 -2.22 10.50
C PRO A 53 3.76 -3.05 9.32
N VAL A 54 2.68 -3.79 9.56
CA VAL A 54 2.02 -4.65 8.56
C VAL A 54 0.55 -4.28 8.45
N TRP A 55 0.13 -3.98 7.22
CA TRP A 55 -1.23 -3.54 6.92
C TRP A 55 -1.89 -4.39 5.82
N PRO A 56 -3.22 -4.61 5.88
CA PRO A 56 -4.14 -4.02 6.85
C PRO A 56 -3.98 -4.66 8.24
N ALA A 57 -3.90 -3.80 9.26
CA ALA A 57 -3.69 -4.21 10.63
C ALA A 57 -4.91 -4.99 11.14
N MET A 58 -4.61 -5.84 12.11
CA MET A 58 -5.58 -6.66 12.81
C MET A 58 -5.74 -6.09 14.21
N ILE A 59 -6.94 -5.57 14.49
CA ILE A 59 -7.30 -5.03 15.79
C ILE A 59 -8.42 -5.86 16.41
N ASN A 60 -8.56 -5.75 17.72
CA ASN A 60 -9.59 -6.45 18.48
C ASN A 60 -10.97 -5.86 18.12
N ALA A 61 -11.98 -6.69 17.89
CA ALA A 61 -13.29 -6.23 17.42
C ALA A 61 -14.11 -5.56 18.53
N ASP A 62 -13.75 -5.80 19.78
CA ASP A 62 -14.28 -5.12 20.96
C ASP A 62 -13.69 -3.70 21.12
N GLU A 63 -12.55 -3.42 20.49
CA GLU A 63 -12.11 -2.05 20.23
C GLU A 63 -12.96 -1.52 19.06
N ASP A 64 -14.21 -1.16 19.36
CA ASP A 64 -15.12 -0.52 18.41
C ASP A 64 -14.40 0.69 17.79
N THR A 65 -13.90 0.50 16.56
CA THR A 65 -13.45 1.46 15.53
C THR A 65 -12.79 2.73 16.06
N VAL A 66 -11.50 2.94 15.76
CA VAL A 66 -10.72 4.20 15.93
C VAL A 66 -11.57 5.30 16.57
N GLN A 67 -11.60 5.27 17.91
CA GLN A 67 -12.47 6.16 18.64
C GLN A 67 -11.88 7.54 18.52
N TYR A 68 -12.50 8.34 17.67
CA TYR A 68 -12.35 9.78 17.66
C TYR A 68 -12.85 10.31 19.00
N ALA A 69 -12.00 10.25 20.04
CA ALA A 69 -12.37 10.46 21.44
C ALA A 69 -13.00 11.83 21.73
N ASP A 70 -12.71 12.82 20.88
CA ASP A 70 -13.24 14.17 20.99
C ASP A 70 -14.58 14.36 20.26
N ILE A 71 -15.03 13.45 19.40
CA ILE A 71 -16.25 13.63 18.60
C ILE A 71 -17.50 13.48 19.46
N ARG A 72 -18.25 14.58 19.56
CA ARG A 72 -19.54 14.59 20.23
C ARG A 72 -20.67 14.10 19.31
N PRO A 73 -21.64 13.32 19.83
CA PRO A 73 -22.86 12.99 19.09
C PRO A 73 -23.65 14.25 18.73
N PHE A 74 -24.39 14.22 17.62
CA PHE A 74 -25.27 15.31 17.25
C PHE A 74 -26.41 15.48 18.26
N SER A 75 -26.64 16.71 18.71
CA SER A 75 -27.69 17.03 19.68
C SER A 75 -29.06 17.28 19.05
N SER A 76 -29.15 17.44 17.72
CA SER A 76 -30.38 17.82 17.01
C SER A 76 -31.47 16.76 17.11
N ARG A 77 -32.75 17.18 17.09
CA ARG A 77 -33.91 16.26 17.13
C ARG A 77 -33.93 15.28 15.96
N PHE A 78 -33.50 15.71 14.77
CA PHE A 78 -33.43 14.85 13.60
C PHE A 78 -32.36 13.76 13.74
N ALA A 79 -31.16 14.11 14.21
CA ALA A 79 -30.07 13.15 14.38
C ALA A 79 -30.39 12.03 15.37
N ARG A 80 -31.31 12.26 16.32
CA ARG A 80 -31.76 11.22 17.27
C ARG A 80 -32.81 10.27 16.69
N ARG A 81 -33.48 10.61 15.58
CA ARG A 81 -34.43 9.70 14.90
C ARG A 81 -33.67 8.57 14.21
N ALA A 82 -34.34 7.45 13.94
CA ALA A 82 -33.73 6.27 13.33
C ALA A 82 -32.94 6.61 12.04
N VAL A 83 -33.56 7.34 11.10
CA VAL A 83 -32.92 7.79 9.86
C VAL A 83 -31.72 8.70 10.13
N GLY A 84 -31.84 9.65 11.06
CA GLY A 84 -30.75 10.56 11.43
C GLY A 84 -29.56 9.82 12.02
N ARG A 85 -29.78 8.81 12.88
CA ARG A 85 -28.69 8.01 13.44
C ARG A 85 -27.93 7.23 12.36
N LYS A 86 -28.64 6.63 11.41
CA LYS A 86 -28.02 5.93 10.26
C LYS A 86 -27.21 6.86 9.36
N LEU A 87 -27.63 8.12 9.23
CA LEU A 87 -26.90 9.09 8.40
C LEU A 87 -25.65 9.65 9.08
N PHE A 88 -25.64 9.78 10.42
CA PHE A 88 -24.65 10.60 11.12
C PHE A 88 -23.79 9.87 12.15
N SER A 89 -24.11 8.63 12.52
CA SER A 89 -23.46 7.98 13.67
C SER A 89 -23.41 6.46 13.62
N GLU A 90 -24.35 5.81 12.97
CA GLU A 90 -24.46 4.35 12.94
C GLU A 90 -24.23 3.80 11.53
N SER A 91 -23.77 2.54 11.46
CA SER A 91 -23.84 1.74 10.25
C SER A 91 -25.29 1.48 9.84
N LEU A 92 -25.53 1.34 8.53
CA LEU A 92 -26.85 1.14 7.94
C LEU A 92 -27.50 -0.13 8.49
N ILE A 93 -26.81 -1.26 8.38
CA ILE A 93 -27.20 -2.53 8.99
C ILE A 93 -26.12 -2.92 9.99
N ARG A 94 -26.54 -3.20 11.23
CA ARG A 94 -25.68 -3.76 12.29
C ARG A 94 -26.45 -4.89 12.96
N VAL A 95 -25.94 -6.10 12.84
CA VAL A 95 -26.37 -7.27 13.60
C VAL A 95 -25.26 -7.60 14.58
N ASN A 96 -25.60 -7.66 15.86
CA ASN A 96 -24.66 -8.04 16.92
C ASN A 96 -25.30 -9.13 17.78
N LYS A 97 -24.83 -10.37 17.61
CA LYS A 97 -25.22 -11.56 18.36
C LYS A 97 -23.95 -12.20 18.95
N PRO A 98 -24.04 -13.01 20.02
CA PRO A 98 -22.87 -13.54 20.73
C PRO A 98 -21.80 -14.17 19.83
N ASP A 99 -22.20 -14.94 18.82
CA ASP A 99 -21.28 -15.64 17.89
C ASP A 99 -21.39 -15.13 16.44
N PHE A 100 -22.03 -13.98 16.23
CA PHE A 100 -22.21 -13.42 14.90
C PHE A 100 -22.34 -11.90 14.92
N ARG A 101 -21.40 -11.23 14.25
CA ARG A 101 -21.46 -9.80 13.97
C ARG A 101 -21.53 -9.60 12.46
N LEU A 102 -22.38 -8.69 12.03
CA LEU A 102 -22.46 -8.26 10.63
C LEU A 102 -22.73 -6.76 10.58
N ILE A 103 -21.93 -6.05 9.79
CA ILE A 103 -22.07 -4.65 9.47
C ILE A 103 -22.18 -4.56 7.95
N ILE A 104 -23.19 -3.86 7.44
CA ILE A 104 -23.31 -3.54 6.01
C ILE A 104 -23.54 -2.04 5.88
N ASP A 105 -22.73 -1.41 5.03
CA ASP A 105 -22.73 0.03 4.83
C ASP A 105 -22.62 0.42 3.36
N PRO A 106 -23.36 1.44 2.90
CA PRO A 106 -23.17 2.00 1.57
C PRO A 106 -21.87 2.80 1.51
N LEU A 107 -21.19 2.72 0.38
CA LEU A 107 -19.98 3.46 0.08
C LEU A 107 -20.23 4.41 -1.08
N VAL A 108 -19.77 5.64 -0.96
CA VAL A 108 -19.92 6.66 -2.00
C VAL A 108 -18.65 7.46 -2.18
N ASN A 109 -18.42 7.91 -3.41
CA ASN A 109 -17.49 9.01 -3.68
C ASN A 109 -18.11 9.85 -4.81
N PHE A 110 -18.82 10.90 -4.43
CA PHE A 110 -19.38 11.87 -5.36
C PHE A 110 -18.56 13.14 -5.26
N SER A 111 -17.81 13.47 -6.30
CA SER A 111 -17.04 14.72 -6.34
C SER A 111 -17.23 15.43 -7.67
N ALA A 112 -17.15 16.75 -7.61
CA ALA A 112 -17.11 17.64 -8.76
C ALA A 112 -15.95 18.61 -8.55
N GLY A 113 -15.26 18.96 -9.63
CA GLY A 113 -14.13 19.87 -9.60
C GLY A 113 -13.89 20.55 -10.93
N LYS A 114 -12.97 21.52 -10.90
CA LYS A 114 -12.54 22.27 -12.07
C LYS A 114 -11.02 22.41 -12.03
N GLN A 115 -10.36 21.96 -13.09
CA GLN A 115 -8.99 22.32 -13.41
C GLN A 115 -8.99 23.66 -14.15
N THR A 116 -8.06 24.56 -13.82
CA THR A 116 -7.99 25.91 -14.41
C THR A 116 -7.20 26.00 -15.71
N ASP A 117 -6.16 25.16 -15.87
CA ASP A 117 -5.31 25.18 -17.07
C ASP A 117 -4.81 23.76 -17.43
N PRO A 118 -5.16 23.22 -18.60
CA PRO A 118 -6.29 23.67 -19.42
C PRO A 118 -7.60 23.60 -18.61
N GLU A 119 -8.56 24.48 -18.95
CA GLU A 119 -9.86 24.45 -18.29
C GLU A 119 -10.56 23.10 -18.52
N ARG A 120 -10.88 22.40 -17.44
CA ARG A 120 -11.55 21.10 -17.52
C ARG A 120 -12.43 20.85 -16.29
N ASN A 121 -13.67 20.44 -16.53
CA ASN A 121 -14.53 19.95 -15.46
C ASN A 121 -14.18 18.50 -15.14
N THR A 122 -13.95 18.21 -13.86
CA THR A 122 -13.64 16.88 -13.34
C THR A 122 -14.78 16.41 -12.45
N TRP A 123 -15.00 15.11 -12.38
CA TRP A 123 -15.98 14.54 -11.46
C TRP A 123 -15.69 13.07 -11.20
N VAL A 124 -16.13 12.57 -10.06
CA VAL A 124 -16.13 11.15 -9.72
C VAL A 124 -17.51 10.78 -9.22
N ASN A 125 -18.04 9.66 -9.72
CA ASN A 125 -19.29 9.05 -9.28
C ASN A 125 -19.01 7.58 -8.94
N THR A 126 -18.66 7.33 -7.68
CA THR A 126 -18.52 5.98 -7.15
C THR A 126 -19.71 5.63 -6.27
N ARG A 127 -20.27 4.44 -6.52
CA ARG A 127 -21.30 3.81 -5.71
C ARG A 127 -20.81 2.43 -5.30
N GLY A 128 -21.07 2.03 -4.07
CA GLY A 128 -20.59 0.77 -3.55
C GLY A 128 -21.25 0.39 -2.25
N PHE A 129 -20.78 -0.73 -1.71
CA PHE A 129 -21.11 -1.18 -0.38
C PHE A 129 -19.93 -1.94 0.22
N ARG A 130 -19.90 -2.03 1.55
CA ARG A 130 -19.07 -2.99 2.27
C ARG A 130 -19.93 -3.86 3.17
N ALA A 131 -19.45 -5.07 3.42
CA ALA A 131 -19.93 -5.94 4.47
C ALA A 131 -18.75 -6.48 5.27
N ASP A 132 -18.80 -6.30 6.58
CA ASP A 132 -17.80 -6.76 7.54
C ASP A 132 -18.49 -7.65 8.57
N GLY A 133 -17.86 -8.74 8.97
CA GLY A 133 -18.45 -9.60 9.98
C GLY A 133 -17.50 -10.57 10.66
N THR A 134 -17.97 -11.12 11.76
CA THR A 134 -17.31 -12.17 12.53
C THR A 134 -18.26 -13.33 12.75
N ILE A 135 -17.72 -14.56 12.71
CA ILE A 135 -18.44 -15.80 13.00
C ILE A 135 -17.66 -16.53 14.09
N GLY A 136 -18.28 -16.68 15.26
CA GLY A 136 -17.57 -17.12 16.46
C GLY A 136 -16.41 -16.19 16.81
N ARG A 137 -15.31 -16.77 17.33
CA ARG A 137 -14.14 -16.02 17.80
C ARG A 137 -13.00 -15.97 16.78
N ASP A 138 -12.93 -16.96 15.91
CA ASP A 138 -11.74 -17.22 15.09
C ASP A 138 -11.90 -16.78 13.63
N PHE A 139 -13.15 -16.60 13.15
CA PHE A 139 -13.42 -16.24 11.77
C PHE A 139 -13.90 -14.79 11.64
N SER A 140 -13.30 -14.05 10.70
CA SER A 140 -13.83 -12.78 10.24
C SER A 140 -13.80 -12.68 8.72
N PHE A 141 -14.67 -11.85 8.16
CA PHE A 141 -14.72 -11.61 6.73
C PHE A 141 -14.92 -10.14 6.44
N HIS A 142 -14.43 -9.74 5.27
CA HIS A 142 -14.63 -8.44 4.68
C HIS A 142 -14.97 -8.62 3.21
N THR A 143 -15.88 -7.80 2.70
CA THR A 143 -16.07 -7.62 1.26
C THR A 143 -16.50 -6.19 0.99
N ALA A 144 -16.01 -5.61 -0.11
CA ALA A 144 -16.50 -4.36 -0.63
C ALA A 144 -16.54 -4.40 -2.16
N PHE A 145 -17.49 -3.67 -2.72
CA PHE A 145 -17.65 -3.50 -4.16
C PHE A 145 -17.80 -2.02 -4.49
N TYR A 146 -17.18 -1.61 -5.60
CA TYR A 146 -17.18 -0.23 -6.08
C TYR A 146 -17.44 -0.22 -7.59
N GLU A 147 -18.41 0.57 -8.01
CA GLU A 147 -18.67 0.93 -9.41
C GLU A 147 -18.46 2.43 -9.57
N SER A 148 -17.57 2.82 -10.48
CA SER A 148 -17.12 4.20 -10.62
C SER A 148 -17.16 4.67 -12.07
N GLN A 149 -17.67 5.87 -12.28
CA GLN A 149 -17.37 6.66 -13.46
C GLN A 149 -16.63 7.94 -13.06
N ALA A 150 -15.66 8.38 -13.84
CA ALA A 150 -14.91 9.59 -13.55
C ALA A 150 -14.40 10.33 -14.79
N VAL A 151 -14.25 11.64 -14.66
CA VAL A 151 -13.42 12.47 -15.53
C VAL A 151 -12.36 13.12 -14.64
N PHE A 152 -11.09 12.81 -14.88
CA PHE A 152 -9.98 13.27 -14.04
C PHE A 152 -9.35 14.57 -14.55
N ALA A 153 -8.55 15.19 -13.68
CA ALA A 153 -7.61 16.23 -14.06
C ALA A 153 -6.60 15.71 -15.10
N THR A 154 -6.04 16.60 -15.91
CA THR A 154 -5.22 16.27 -17.08
C THR A 154 -4.00 15.41 -16.72
N TRP A 155 -3.33 15.69 -15.60
CA TRP A 155 -2.18 14.91 -15.13
C TRP A 155 -2.56 13.47 -14.74
N THR A 156 -3.68 13.29 -14.05
CA THR A 156 -4.18 11.96 -13.69
C THR A 156 -4.70 11.22 -14.91
N ASP A 157 -5.42 11.88 -15.82
CA ASP A 157 -5.93 11.32 -17.07
C ASP A 157 -4.79 10.75 -17.93
N SER A 158 -3.71 11.52 -18.12
CA SER A 158 -2.51 11.09 -18.85
C SER A 158 -1.96 9.77 -18.30
N VAL A 159 -1.78 9.70 -16.99
CA VAL A 159 -1.26 8.49 -16.31
C VAL A 159 -2.24 7.33 -16.45
N VAL A 160 -3.54 7.57 -16.27
CA VAL A 160 -4.57 6.52 -16.44
C VAL A 160 -4.48 5.90 -17.84
N ARG A 161 -4.30 6.71 -18.88
CA ARG A 161 -4.16 6.24 -20.27
C ARG A 161 -2.84 5.52 -20.50
N GLN A 162 -1.73 6.06 -20.00
CA GLN A 162 -0.41 5.43 -20.09
C GLN A 162 -0.41 4.05 -19.46
N LEU A 163 -1.00 3.91 -18.27
CA LEU A 163 -1.08 2.66 -17.54
C LEU A 163 -2.18 1.74 -18.06
N SER A 164 -3.14 2.26 -18.84
CA SER A 164 -4.41 1.59 -19.19
C SER A 164 -5.22 1.15 -17.96
N VAL A 165 -5.00 1.78 -16.81
CA VAL A 165 -5.52 1.43 -15.49
C VAL A 165 -5.73 2.72 -14.72
N VAL A 166 -6.85 2.83 -14.00
CA VAL A 166 -7.00 3.91 -13.03
C VAL A 166 -6.10 3.61 -11.83
N PRO A 167 -5.11 4.46 -11.50
CA PRO A 167 -4.10 4.12 -10.52
C PRO A 167 -4.69 3.77 -9.15
N GLY A 168 -4.16 2.72 -8.53
CA GLY A 168 -4.69 2.11 -7.31
C GLY A 168 -6.12 1.62 -7.45
N GLN A 169 -6.62 1.39 -8.66
CA GLN A 169 -7.97 0.93 -8.96
C GLN A 169 -7.93 0.02 -10.20
N ALA A 170 -9.05 -0.20 -10.87
CA ALA A 170 -9.16 -1.17 -11.94
C ALA A 170 -8.79 -0.63 -13.32
N LYS A 171 -8.65 -1.58 -14.27
CA LYS A 171 -8.65 -1.30 -15.69
C LYS A 171 -9.98 -0.64 -16.06
N PHE A 172 -9.92 0.42 -16.85
CA PHE A 172 -11.09 1.17 -17.26
C PHE A 172 -11.63 0.74 -18.63
N LYS A 173 -12.88 1.10 -18.88
CA LYS A 173 -13.51 1.20 -20.19
C LYS A 173 -13.74 2.68 -20.52
N PRO A 174 -13.58 3.10 -21.78
CA PRO A 174 -13.93 4.47 -22.17
C PRO A 174 -15.40 4.77 -21.82
N PHE A 175 -15.64 5.93 -21.24
CA PHE A 175 -16.98 6.40 -20.88
C PHE A 175 -17.26 7.75 -21.54
N LYS A 176 -18.24 7.78 -22.44
CA LYS A 176 -18.53 8.96 -23.27
C LYS A 176 -17.25 9.41 -24.01
N GLU A 177 -16.99 10.71 -24.08
CA GLU A 177 -15.87 11.26 -24.85
C GLU A 177 -14.53 11.18 -24.10
N ASN A 178 -14.49 11.54 -22.82
CA ASN A 178 -13.25 11.73 -22.06
C ASN A 178 -13.29 11.13 -20.64
N GLY A 179 -14.29 10.31 -20.34
CA GLY A 179 -14.46 9.67 -19.04
C GLY A 179 -13.92 8.24 -18.99
N PHE A 180 -13.86 7.72 -17.78
CA PHE A 180 -13.42 6.39 -17.43
C PHE A 180 -14.54 5.68 -16.65
N ASP A 181 -14.90 4.47 -17.05
CA ASP A 181 -15.83 3.58 -16.33
C ASP A 181 -15.07 2.35 -15.84
N TYR A 182 -15.11 2.09 -14.53
CA TYR A 182 -14.33 1.04 -13.90
C TYR A 182 -15.00 0.57 -12.62
N ALA A 183 -14.87 -0.73 -12.34
CA ALA A 183 -15.41 -1.34 -11.15
C ALA A 183 -14.41 -2.34 -10.58
N PHE A 184 -14.45 -2.51 -9.26
CA PHE A 184 -13.63 -3.50 -8.58
C PHE A 184 -14.25 -3.95 -7.28
N SER A 185 -13.78 -5.10 -6.81
CA SER A 185 -14.10 -5.64 -5.50
C SER A 185 -12.83 -5.92 -4.71
N GLU A 186 -12.98 -5.90 -3.40
CA GLU A 186 -12.04 -6.47 -2.45
C GLU A 186 -12.79 -7.38 -1.49
N GLY A 187 -12.08 -8.34 -0.93
CA GLY A 187 -12.62 -9.17 0.11
C GLY A 187 -11.66 -10.24 0.56
N HIS A 188 -11.79 -10.63 1.81
CA HIS A 188 -10.97 -11.66 2.43
C HIS A 188 -11.70 -12.32 3.58
N ILE A 189 -11.25 -13.52 3.88
CA ILE A 189 -11.59 -14.25 5.10
C ILE A 189 -10.32 -14.32 5.95
N ASN A 190 -10.46 -14.10 7.25
CA ASN A 190 -9.44 -14.35 8.25
C ASN A 190 -9.85 -15.55 9.09
N TYR A 191 -8.87 -16.40 9.38
CA TYR A 191 -8.96 -17.48 10.35
C TYR A 191 -7.81 -17.35 11.34
N ALA A 192 -8.14 -17.04 12.59
CA ALA A 192 -7.21 -16.84 13.70
C ALA A 192 -7.45 -17.89 14.81
N PRO A 193 -7.05 -19.15 14.60
CA PRO A 193 -7.31 -20.24 15.56
C PRO A 193 -6.58 -20.09 16.90
N SER A 194 -5.64 -19.16 16.99
CA SER A 194 -4.88 -18.87 18.21
C SER A 194 -4.31 -17.45 18.15
N LYS A 195 -3.75 -16.97 19.27
CA LYS A 195 -2.99 -15.71 19.30
C LYS A 195 -1.70 -15.74 18.47
N TYR A 196 -1.21 -16.93 18.11
CA TYR A 196 0.07 -17.11 17.43
C TYR A 196 -0.07 -17.13 15.91
N PHE A 197 -1.20 -17.57 15.37
CA PHE A 197 -1.38 -17.77 13.93
C PHE A 197 -2.63 -17.07 13.42
N ASN A 198 -2.50 -16.39 12.29
CA ASN A 198 -3.61 -15.88 11.51
C ASN A 198 -3.40 -16.17 10.02
N PHE A 199 -4.43 -16.70 9.40
CA PHE A 199 -4.49 -17.01 7.98
C PHE A 199 -5.48 -16.07 7.32
N ARG A 200 -5.03 -15.27 6.34
CA ARG A 200 -5.89 -14.39 5.55
C ARG A 200 -5.83 -14.80 4.10
N PHE A 201 -6.98 -15.14 3.53
CA PHE A 201 -7.11 -15.48 2.13
C PHE A 201 -8.12 -14.55 1.47
N GLY A 202 -7.75 -13.94 0.35
CA GLY A 202 -8.64 -13.00 -0.31
C GLY A 202 -8.06 -12.32 -1.55
N HIS A 203 -8.72 -11.23 -1.94
CA HIS A 203 -8.37 -10.37 -3.05
C HIS A 203 -8.36 -8.92 -2.56
N GLY A 204 -7.19 -8.30 -2.51
CA GLY A 204 -7.02 -6.99 -1.86
C GLY A 204 -5.58 -6.50 -1.94
N ARG A 205 -5.17 -5.66 -1.00
CA ARG A 205 -3.83 -5.07 -0.93
C ARG A 205 -3.14 -5.39 0.37
N ASN A 206 -1.84 -5.16 0.40
CA ASN A 206 -1.01 -5.22 1.59
C ASN A 206 -0.03 -4.05 1.59
N PHE A 207 0.44 -3.66 2.77
CA PHE A 207 1.46 -2.61 2.91
C PHE A 207 2.41 -2.98 4.06
N PHE A 208 3.72 -2.91 3.80
CA PHE A 208 4.77 -3.14 4.78
C PHE A 208 5.59 -1.87 5.01
N GLY A 209 5.55 -1.33 6.22
CA GLY A 209 6.27 -0.11 6.60
C GLY A 209 5.49 0.82 7.52
N ASP A 210 6.20 1.79 8.08
CA ASP A 210 5.63 2.87 8.89
C ASP A 210 5.41 4.16 8.06
N GLY A 211 5.85 4.22 6.80
CA GLY A 211 5.82 5.42 5.98
C GLY A 211 4.48 5.75 5.30
N TYR A 212 4.38 6.94 4.71
CA TYR A 212 3.32 7.27 3.76
C TYR A 212 3.53 6.47 2.48
N ARG A 213 4.77 6.43 1.98
CA ARG A 213 5.21 5.48 0.96
C ARG A 213 5.79 4.21 1.61
N SER A 214 6.02 3.20 0.80
CA SER A 214 6.86 2.06 1.14
C SER A 214 7.78 1.74 -0.03
N LEU A 215 9.03 1.38 0.28
CA LEU A 215 9.98 0.83 -0.69
C LEU A 215 9.98 -0.70 -0.72
N LEU A 216 9.25 -1.34 0.19
CA LEU A 216 9.16 -2.80 0.29
C LEU A 216 7.89 -3.31 -0.38
N LEU A 217 6.72 -2.87 0.10
CA LEU A 217 5.40 -3.21 -0.43
C LEU A 217 4.39 -2.13 -0.03
N SER A 218 3.69 -1.55 -1.00
CA SER A 218 2.70 -0.49 -0.83
C SER A 218 1.30 -0.92 -1.28
N ASP A 219 0.28 -0.17 -0.85
CA ASP A 219 -1.12 -0.27 -1.28
C ASP A 219 -1.42 0.57 -2.55
N VAL A 220 -0.38 0.99 -3.28
CA VAL A 220 -0.48 1.81 -4.50
C VAL A 220 -1.08 1.04 -5.68
N ALA A 221 -0.76 -0.24 -5.82
CA ALA A 221 -1.20 -1.06 -6.94
C ALA A 221 -2.65 -1.54 -6.76
N PHE A 222 -3.22 -2.09 -7.83
CA PHE A 222 -4.56 -2.69 -7.78
C PHE A 222 -4.60 -3.93 -6.88
N ASN A 223 -5.81 -4.36 -6.54
CA ASN A 223 -6.06 -5.53 -5.72
C ASN A 223 -5.59 -6.80 -6.45
N TYR A 224 -4.97 -7.72 -5.71
CA TYR A 224 -4.52 -9.02 -6.19
C TYR A 224 -5.00 -10.15 -5.26
N PRO A 225 -5.16 -11.39 -5.77
CA PRO A 225 -5.42 -12.54 -4.93
C PRO A 225 -4.18 -12.89 -4.11
N TYR A 226 -4.37 -13.20 -2.82
CA TYR A 226 -3.29 -13.57 -1.92
C TYR A 226 -3.71 -14.55 -0.83
N LEU A 227 -2.72 -15.28 -0.32
CA LEU A 227 -2.73 -15.98 0.96
C LEU A 227 -1.65 -15.37 1.85
N MET A 228 -2.04 -14.87 3.02
CA MET A 228 -1.14 -14.31 4.02
C MET A 228 -1.19 -15.15 5.30
N VAL A 229 -0.02 -15.64 5.71
CA VAL A 229 0.18 -16.35 6.99
C VAL A 229 0.95 -15.42 7.91
N THR A 230 0.34 -15.04 9.03
CA THR A 230 0.97 -14.23 10.07
C THR A 230 1.24 -15.11 11.29
N THR A 231 2.50 -15.18 11.68
CA THR A 231 2.95 -15.86 12.91
C THR A 231 3.44 -14.82 13.90
N LYS A 232 2.82 -14.72 15.07
CA LYS A 232 3.21 -13.82 16.16
C LYS A 232 3.68 -14.63 17.36
N VAL A 233 4.94 -14.51 17.75
CA VAL A 233 5.48 -15.19 18.93
C VAL A 233 6.40 -14.23 19.66
N TRP A 234 6.16 -14.04 20.96
CA TRP A 234 6.95 -13.11 21.77
C TRP A 234 6.94 -11.69 21.17
N LYS A 235 8.12 -11.12 20.89
CA LYS A 235 8.31 -9.79 20.27
C LYS A 235 8.37 -9.86 18.75
N LEU A 236 8.15 -11.02 18.15
CA LEU A 236 8.31 -11.29 16.72
C LEU A 236 6.96 -11.37 16.03
N GLN A 237 6.88 -10.76 14.85
CA GLN A 237 5.83 -11.01 13.87
C GLN A 237 6.47 -11.36 12.54
N TYR A 238 6.07 -12.50 11.99
CA TYR A 238 6.54 -13.01 10.73
C TYR A 238 5.38 -13.18 9.75
N VAL A 239 5.50 -12.59 8.58
CA VAL A 239 4.48 -12.64 7.53
C VAL A 239 5.03 -13.39 6.34
N ASN A 240 4.26 -14.36 5.86
CA ASN A 240 4.45 -15.03 4.57
C ASN A 240 3.29 -14.61 3.68
N LEU A 241 3.56 -13.97 2.56
CA LEU A 241 2.57 -13.48 1.61
C LEU A 241 2.80 -14.14 0.26
N TYR A 242 1.88 -15.00 -0.13
CA TYR A 242 1.83 -15.63 -1.45
C TYR A 242 0.77 -14.92 -2.27
N ALA A 243 1.12 -14.44 -3.46
CA ALA A 243 0.19 -13.70 -4.31
C ALA A 243 0.40 -14.01 -5.79
N GLN A 244 -0.68 -13.87 -6.55
CA GLN A 244 -0.64 -13.93 -8.01
C GLN A 244 -0.81 -12.52 -8.56
N MET A 245 0.15 -12.11 -9.37
CA MET A 245 0.20 -10.82 -10.03
C MET A 245 0.01 -10.99 -11.54
N MET A 246 -0.12 -9.88 -12.27
CA MET A 246 -0.24 -9.89 -13.73
C MET A 246 0.37 -8.64 -14.36
N ASP A 247 0.76 -8.75 -15.63
CA ASP A 247 1.16 -7.62 -16.48
C ASP A 247 0.16 -7.48 -17.64
N LEU A 248 -0.47 -6.32 -17.76
CA LEU A 248 -1.50 -6.09 -18.78
C LEU A 248 -0.92 -5.69 -20.14
N ARG A 249 0.40 -5.48 -20.21
CA ARG A 249 1.12 -5.04 -21.43
C ARG A 249 1.69 -6.23 -22.21
N MET A 250 1.75 -7.40 -21.59
CA MET A 250 2.14 -8.63 -22.26
C MET A 250 1.03 -9.11 -23.21
N PRO A 251 1.39 -9.73 -24.36
CA PRO A 251 0.43 -10.34 -25.25
C PRO A 251 -0.46 -11.36 -24.50
N LYS A 252 -1.72 -11.45 -24.90
CA LYS A 252 -2.61 -12.49 -24.37
C LYS A 252 -2.10 -13.86 -24.84
N ALA A 253 -2.04 -14.82 -23.93
CA ALA A 253 -1.83 -16.21 -24.32
C ALA A 253 -3.16 -16.79 -24.83
N ASP A 254 -3.11 -17.82 -25.68
CA ASP A 254 -4.32 -18.46 -26.22
C ASP A 254 -5.25 -19.03 -25.13
N TRP A 255 -4.69 -19.35 -23.96
CA TRP A 255 -5.36 -19.97 -22.82
C TRP A 255 -5.46 -19.06 -21.58
N ASP A 256 -4.84 -17.88 -21.58
CA ASP A 256 -4.93 -16.91 -20.49
C ASP A 256 -5.05 -15.48 -21.03
N PRO A 257 -6.16 -14.78 -20.76
CA PRO A 257 -6.37 -13.43 -21.28
C PRO A 257 -5.33 -12.41 -20.81
N TRP A 258 -4.57 -12.69 -19.73
CA TRP A 258 -3.50 -11.84 -19.22
C TRP A 258 -2.33 -12.68 -18.70
N HIS A 259 -1.11 -12.27 -19.01
CA HIS A 259 0.07 -13.01 -18.56
C HIS A 259 0.28 -12.85 -17.05
N LYS A 260 0.34 -13.98 -16.35
CA LYS A 260 0.42 -14.05 -14.89
C LYS A 260 1.86 -14.22 -14.43
N LYS A 261 2.09 -13.81 -13.20
CA LYS A 261 3.30 -14.09 -12.44
C LYS A 261 2.94 -14.30 -10.99
N TYR A 262 3.85 -14.83 -10.22
CA TYR A 262 3.61 -15.08 -8.81
C TYR A 262 4.69 -14.40 -7.98
N THR A 263 4.32 -14.09 -6.76
CA THR A 263 5.21 -13.47 -5.80
C THR A 263 5.07 -14.15 -4.46
N THR A 264 6.22 -14.45 -3.85
CA THR A 264 6.31 -14.82 -2.43
C THR A 264 7.08 -13.72 -1.73
N MET A 265 6.53 -13.17 -0.66
CA MET A 265 7.16 -12.13 0.14
C MET A 265 7.19 -12.54 1.60
N HIS A 266 8.32 -12.31 2.25
CA HIS A 266 8.48 -12.52 3.68
C HIS A 266 8.81 -11.22 4.38
N TYR A 267 8.22 -11.01 5.55
CA TYR A 267 8.54 -9.86 6.39
C TYR A 267 8.59 -10.27 7.85
N LEU A 268 9.81 -10.31 8.40
CA LEU A 268 10.08 -10.61 9.80
C LEU A 268 10.35 -9.30 10.53
N THR A 269 9.61 -9.03 11.60
CA THR A 269 9.79 -7.83 12.42
C THR A 269 9.90 -8.18 13.89
N MET A 270 10.71 -7.42 14.63
CA MET A 270 10.98 -7.62 16.04
C MET A 270 10.91 -6.31 16.80
N ASN A 271 10.05 -6.25 17.82
CA ASN A 271 10.07 -5.18 18.83
C ASN A 271 11.20 -5.45 19.85
N VAL A 272 12.46 -5.20 19.46
CA VAL A 272 13.65 -5.48 20.28
C VAL A 272 13.51 -4.89 21.69
N THR A 273 13.12 -3.62 21.73
CA THR A 273 12.74 -2.88 22.94
C THR A 273 11.42 -2.13 22.67
N PRO A 274 10.74 -1.55 23.69
CA PRO A 274 9.56 -0.70 23.46
C PRO A 274 9.82 0.51 22.55
N TRP A 275 11.09 0.92 22.40
CA TRP A 275 11.48 2.05 21.57
C TRP A 275 12.16 1.67 20.26
N LEU A 276 12.47 0.38 20.02
CA LEU A 276 13.19 -0.08 18.83
C LEU A 276 12.46 -1.25 18.16
N ASN A 277 12.04 -1.05 16.91
CA ASN A 277 11.58 -2.12 16.03
C ASN A 277 12.56 -2.29 14.85
N LEU A 278 12.89 -3.54 14.55
CA LEU A 278 13.70 -3.93 13.39
C LEU A 278 12.90 -4.87 12.50
N GLY A 279 13.11 -4.79 11.19
CA GLY A 279 12.51 -5.70 10.24
C GLY A 279 13.45 -6.10 9.10
N ILE A 280 13.24 -7.30 8.58
CA ILE A 280 13.92 -7.87 7.41
C ILE A 280 12.85 -8.32 6.43
N PHE A 281 13.03 -7.97 5.18
CA PHE A 281 12.11 -8.25 4.08
C PHE A 281 12.83 -9.00 2.96
N GLU A 282 12.10 -9.87 2.29
CA GLU A 282 12.50 -10.41 0.99
C GLU A 282 11.28 -10.62 0.11
N ALA A 283 11.49 -10.60 -1.21
CA ALA A 283 10.49 -10.97 -2.18
C ALA A 283 11.13 -11.71 -3.35
N ILE A 284 10.45 -12.75 -3.83
CA ILE A 284 10.78 -13.44 -5.07
C ILE A 284 9.62 -13.26 -6.04
N VAL A 285 9.92 -12.87 -7.28
CA VAL A 285 8.95 -12.79 -8.37
C VAL A 285 9.36 -13.74 -9.49
N TRP A 286 8.45 -14.62 -9.88
CA TRP A 286 8.69 -15.57 -10.96
C TRP A 286 7.56 -15.59 -11.99
N ASN A 287 7.93 -15.91 -13.23
CA ASN A 287 7.01 -16.02 -14.34
C ASN A 287 6.16 -17.31 -14.21
N SER A 288 4.86 -17.23 -14.54
CA SER A 288 3.99 -18.41 -14.58
C SER A 288 4.27 -19.34 -15.77
N GLY A 289 4.91 -18.86 -16.83
CA GLY A 289 5.27 -19.67 -17.99
C GLY A 289 5.64 -18.82 -19.20
N ASP A 290 6.21 -19.47 -20.22
CA ASP A 290 6.62 -18.85 -21.47
C ASP A 290 6.02 -19.60 -22.69
N SER A 291 6.48 -19.27 -23.90
CA SER A 291 6.03 -19.90 -25.14
C SER A 291 6.41 -21.39 -25.26
N THR A 292 7.25 -21.91 -24.36
CA THR A 292 7.76 -23.27 -24.36
C THR A 292 7.18 -24.14 -23.24
N GLY A 293 6.54 -23.54 -22.23
CA GLY A 293 5.86 -24.29 -21.17
C GLY A 293 5.24 -23.45 -20.07
N ASN A 294 4.35 -24.07 -19.27
CA ASN A 294 3.72 -23.48 -18.10
C ASN A 294 4.42 -23.97 -16.82
N ARG A 295 5.08 -23.08 -16.08
CA ARG A 295 5.71 -23.35 -14.77
C ARG A 295 4.66 -23.39 -13.65
N GLY A 296 3.61 -22.57 -13.76
CA GLY A 296 2.59 -22.41 -12.73
C GLY A 296 3.14 -21.83 -11.42
N PHE A 297 2.44 -22.11 -10.31
CA PHE A 297 2.90 -21.74 -8.98
C PHE A 297 3.98 -22.72 -8.52
N ASP A 298 5.16 -22.23 -8.15
CA ASP A 298 6.27 -23.08 -7.72
C ASP A 298 6.15 -23.43 -6.24
N ILE A 299 5.97 -24.71 -5.94
CA ILE A 299 5.75 -25.19 -4.57
C ILE A 299 6.97 -24.99 -3.67
N ASN A 300 8.18 -24.86 -4.26
CA ASN A 300 9.40 -24.61 -3.49
C ASN A 300 9.33 -23.23 -2.81
N TYR A 301 8.63 -22.28 -3.41
CA TYR A 301 8.38 -20.94 -2.84
C TYR A 301 7.23 -20.89 -1.82
N LEU A 302 6.70 -22.04 -1.37
CA LEU A 302 5.81 -22.14 -0.20
C LEU A 302 6.54 -22.42 1.12
N ASN A 303 7.86 -22.67 1.10
CA ASN A 303 8.65 -22.86 2.30
C ASN A 303 8.53 -21.63 3.25
N PRO A 304 8.11 -21.81 4.50
CA PRO A 304 7.91 -20.66 5.39
C PRO A 304 9.22 -20.08 5.94
N VAL A 305 10.41 -20.51 5.48
CA VAL A 305 11.70 -20.04 6.01
C VAL A 305 12.22 -18.87 5.18
N ILE A 306 12.53 -17.76 5.85
CA ILE A 306 13.15 -16.56 5.24
C ILE A 306 14.57 -16.87 4.74
N PHE A 307 15.04 -16.10 3.76
CA PHE A 307 16.30 -16.25 3.01
C PHE A 307 16.17 -17.28 1.89
N TYR A 308 15.35 -16.95 0.90
CA TYR A 308 15.18 -17.78 -0.31
C TYR A 308 16.32 -17.70 -1.30
N ARG A 309 17.24 -16.75 -1.16
CA ARG A 309 18.35 -16.55 -2.11
C ARG A 309 19.19 -17.81 -2.36
N PRO A 310 19.53 -18.66 -1.36
CA PRO A 310 20.19 -19.94 -1.62
C PRO A 310 19.31 -20.97 -2.35
N VAL A 311 17.99 -20.96 -2.12
CA VAL A 311 17.02 -21.84 -2.81
C VAL A 311 16.85 -21.41 -4.27
N GLU A 312 16.67 -20.11 -4.50
CA GLU A 312 16.63 -19.48 -5.83
C GLU A 312 17.93 -19.75 -6.60
N PHE A 313 19.08 -19.57 -5.95
CA PHE A 313 20.40 -19.87 -6.55
C PHE A 313 20.55 -21.35 -6.91
N SER A 314 20.00 -22.27 -6.11
CA SER A 314 20.01 -23.70 -6.42
C SER A 314 19.16 -24.08 -7.65
N MET A 315 18.24 -23.21 -8.06
CA MET A 315 17.41 -23.35 -9.26
C MET A 315 18.00 -22.64 -10.50
N GLY A 316 19.22 -22.11 -10.39
CA GLY A 316 19.94 -21.47 -11.50
C GLY A 316 19.74 -19.95 -11.61
N SER A 317 19.20 -19.33 -10.57
CA SER A 317 18.87 -17.90 -10.47
C SER A 317 18.04 -17.25 -11.60
N PRO A 318 16.91 -17.85 -12.06
CA PRO A 318 16.11 -17.26 -13.12
C PRO A 318 15.15 -16.15 -12.61
N ASP A 319 14.99 -15.96 -11.30
CA ASP A 319 13.88 -15.21 -10.71
C ASP A 319 14.34 -13.86 -10.12
N ASN A 320 13.42 -12.90 -10.04
CA ASN A 320 13.74 -11.59 -9.49
C ASN A 320 13.70 -11.64 -7.96
N ALA A 321 14.83 -11.40 -7.32
CA ALA A 321 15.00 -11.48 -5.87
C ALA A 321 15.31 -10.11 -5.25
N LEU A 322 14.43 -9.64 -4.38
CA LEU A 322 14.57 -8.40 -3.62
C LEU A 322 14.80 -8.72 -2.15
N LEU A 323 15.62 -7.90 -1.51
CA LEU A 323 15.91 -7.90 -0.08
C LEU A 323 15.66 -6.51 0.48
N GLY A 324 15.27 -6.43 1.74
CA GLY A 324 15.08 -5.15 2.38
C GLY A 324 15.16 -5.22 3.90
N GLY A 325 15.15 -4.05 4.50
CA GLY A 325 15.13 -3.90 5.95
C GLY A 325 14.32 -2.68 6.35
N SER A 326 13.86 -2.69 7.59
CA SER A 326 13.16 -1.57 8.20
C SER A 326 13.62 -1.32 9.62
N LEU A 327 13.59 -0.06 10.03
CA LEU A 327 13.94 0.40 11.37
C LEU A 327 12.88 1.38 11.84
N ARG A 328 12.44 1.27 13.09
CA ARG A 328 11.66 2.31 13.77
C ARG A 328 12.25 2.59 15.15
N ILE A 329 12.42 3.87 15.46
CA ILE A 329 12.91 4.37 16.75
C ILE A 329 11.86 5.31 17.34
N ASN A 330 11.21 4.90 18.42
CA ASN A 330 10.25 5.74 19.14
C ASN A 330 11.00 6.79 19.98
N LEU A 331 10.67 8.06 19.78
CA LEU A 331 11.20 9.22 20.46
C LEU A 331 10.16 9.73 21.46
N ARG A 332 10.26 9.26 22.71
CA ARG A 332 9.21 9.48 23.74
C ARG A 332 7.86 8.93 23.26
N GLU A 333 6.78 9.31 23.93
CA GLU A 333 5.41 8.87 23.63
C GLU A 333 4.70 9.72 22.56
N LYS A 334 5.44 10.61 21.86
CA LYS A 334 4.87 11.58 20.91
C LYS A 334 5.48 11.55 19.52
N ALA A 335 6.67 11.00 19.32
CA ALA A 335 7.29 10.97 18.00
C ALA A 335 8.00 9.66 17.72
N PHE A 336 8.27 9.38 16.46
CA PHE A 336 9.19 8.31 16.06
C PHE A 336 9.86 8.61 14.73
N LEU A 337 11.05 8.05 14.56
CA LEU A 337 11.77 7.98 13.30
C LEU A 337 11.58 6.61 12.69
N TYR A 338 11.53 6.53 11.37
CA TYR A 338 11.52 5.27 10.65
C TYR A 338 12.41 5.32 9.41
N ALA A 339 12.87 4.16 8.99
CA ALA A 339 13.65 4.00 7.78
C ALA A 339 13.34 2.67 7.09
N GLN A 340 13.49 2.64 5.77
CA GLN A 340 13.52 1.42 4.98
C GLN A 340 14.74 1.40 4.06
N LEU A 341 15.28 0.22 3.82
CA LEU A 341 16.30 -0.05 2.82
C LEU A 341 15.77 -1.13 1.87
N MET A 342 15.95 -0.93 0.57
CA MET A 342 15.61 -1.89 -0.47
C MET A 342 16.88 -2.18 -1.30
N LEU A 343 17.22 -3.46 -1.45
CA LEU A 343 18.31 -4.00 -2.25
C LEU A 343 17.76 -5.04 -3.24
N ASP A 344 18.13 -4.94 -4.50
CA ASP A 344 17.71 -5.87 -5.56
C ASP A 344 18.99 -6.60 -6.03
N GLU A 345 19.69 -6.05 -7.01
CA GLU A 345 21.08 -6.39 -7.32
C GLU A 345 22.04 -5.40 -6.64
N PHE A 346 22.99 -5.90 -5.85
CA PHE A 346 23.91 -5.06 -5.07
C PHE A 346 25.32 -5.63 -5.01
N LYS A 347 26.30 -4.87 -5.50
CA LYS A 347 27.74 -5.15 -5.34
C LYS A 347 28.42 -3.99 -4.62
N LEU A 348 28.82 -4.25 -3.37
CA LEU A 348 29.42 -3.26 -2.47
C LEU A 348 30.64 -2.56 -3.07
N ASP A 349 31.50 -3.29 -3.79
CA ASP A 349 32.71 -2.73 -4.41
C ASP A 349 32.42 -1.57 -5.36
N HIS A 350 31.38 -1.69 -6.19
CA HIS A 350 30.96 -0.63 -7.11
C HIS A 350 30.29 0.54 -6.39
N VAL A 351 29.59 0.28 -5.27
CA VAL A 351 29.02 1.34 -4.43
C VAL A 351 30.12 2.18 -3.80
N LEU A 352 31.14 1.53 -3.24
CA LEU A 352 32.29 2.20 -2.62
C LEU A 352 33.14 2.98 -3.63
N LYS A 353 33.26 2.50 -4.88
CA LYS A 353 33.92 3.23 -5.98
C LYS A 353 33.16 4.46 -6.44
N GLY A 354 31.83 4.52 -6.23
CA GLY A 354 31.00 5.62 -6.70
C GLY A 354 30.95 5.76 -8.24
N ASP A 355 31.23 4.67 -8.97
CA ASP A 355 31.34 4.66 -10.43
C ASP A 355 29.98 4.73 -11.16
N GLY A 356 28.88 4.60 -10.42
CA GLY A 356 27.53 4.67 -10.97
C GLY A 356 27.14 3.45 -11.80
N TRP A 357 27.67 2.27 -11.50
CA TRP A 357 27.29 1.02 -12.16
C TRP A 357 25.76 0.80 -12.15
N TRP A 358 25.19 0.45 -13.31
CA TRP A 358 23.75 0.32 -13.53
C TRP A 358 23.11 -0.77 -12.65
N ALA A 359 23.83 -1.87 -12.43
CA ALA A 359 23.31 -3.04 -11.71
C ALA A 359 23.32 -2.87 -10.17
N ASN A 360 23.81 -1.74 -9.65
CA ASN A 360 23.69 -1.43 -8.21
C ASN A 360 22.30 -0.86 -7.89
N LYS A 361 21.28 -1.70 -7.90
CA LYS A 361 19.89 -1.31 -7.69
C LYS A 361 19.55 -1.27 -6.20
N HIS A 362 19.31 -0.07 -5.70
CA HIS A 362 18.94 0.14 -4.31
C HIS A 362 18.09 1.40 -4.11
N GLY A 363 17.39 1.43 -3.00
CA GLY A 363 16.70 2.61 -2.52
C GLY A 363 16.63 2.66 -1.00
N PHE A 364 16.41 3.85 -0.47
CA PHE A 364 16.18 4.04 0.95
C PHE A 364 15.09 5.08 1.20
N GLN A 365 14.41 4.90 2.33
CA GLN A 365 13.39 5.80 2.85
C GLN A 365 13.80 6.22 4.25
N LEU A 366 13.63 7.49 4.58
CA LEU A 366 13.79 8.05 5.91
C LEU A 366 12.53 8.85 6.23
N GLY A 367 11.98 8.72 7.42
CA GLY A 367 10.85 9.54 7.82
C GLY A 367 10.73 9.76 9.30
N PHE A 368 9.90 10.73 9.63
CA PHE A 368 9.64 11.22 10.96
C PHE A 368 8.15 11.50 11.12
N LYS A 369 7.56 11.04 12.23
CA LYS A 369 6.20 11.38 12.63
C LYS A 369 6.19 11.95 14.03
N ILE A 370 5.37 12.97 14.26
CA ILE A 370 5.11 13.54 15.58
C ILE A 370 3.62 13.82 15.76
N PHE A 371 3.15 13.50 16.96
CA PHE A 371 1.79 13.68 17.44
C PHE A 371 1.77 14.76 18.53
N ASP A 372 0.78 15.64 18.43
CA ASP A 372 0.57 16.77 19.34
C ASP A 372 1.83 17.64 19.55
N PRO A 373 2.53 18.06 18.45
CA PRO A 373 3.67 18.97 18.57
C PRO A 373 3.21 20.32 19.12
N PHE A 374 4.08 20.99 19.88
CA PHE A 374 3.77 22.25 20.57
C PHE A 374 2.56 22.16 21.51
N ASP A 375 2.23 20.96 21.99
CA ASP A 375 1.07 20.63 22.82
C ASP A 375 -0.30 20.95 22.19
N VAL A 376 -0.34 21.10 20.87
CA VAL A 376 -1.58 21.25 20.11
C VAL A 376 -2.21 19.86 19.90
N LYS A 377 -3.19 19.51 20.73
CA LYS A 377 -3.91 18.24 20.64
C LYS A 377 -4.50 18.01 19.24
N ASN A 378 -4.40 16.79 18.75
CA ASN A 378 -4.83 16.34 17.43
C ASN A 378 -4.08 16.93 16.23
N LEU A 379 -2.96 17.64 16.45
CA LEU A 379 -2.05 18.01 15.37
C LEU A 379 -1.09 16.84 15.09
N PHE A 380 -0.92 16.53 13.80
CA PHE A 380 -0.02 15.50 13.31
C PHE A 380 0.88 16.10 12.24
N LEU A 381 2.17 15.80 12.32
CA LEU A 381 3.16 16.15 11.30
C LEU A 381 3.92 14.89 10.89
N GLN A 382 4.10 14.73 9.59
CA GLN A 382 4.97 13.72 8.99
C GLN A 382 5.88 14.39 7.97
N ALA A 383 7.14 13.97 7.96
CA ALA A 383 8.08 14.29 6.89
C ALA A 383 8.78 13.01 6.47
N GLU A 384 8.94 12.81 5.17
CA GLU A 384 9.54 11.60 4.61
C GLU A 384 10.38 11.96 3.37
N TYR A 385 11.47 11.21 3.19
CA TYR A 385 12.37 11.32 2.06
C TYR A 385 12.60 9.92 1.47
N ASN A 386 12.35 9.80 0.18
CA ASN A 386 12.49 8.56 -0.58
C ASN A 386 13.56 8.75 -1.67
N HIS A 387 14.40 7.74 -1.86
CA HIS A 387 15.47 7.75 -2.87
C HIS A 387 15.58 6.37 -3.51
N VAL A 388 15.43 6.28 -4.84
CA VAL A 388 15.51 5.01 -5.57
C VAL A 388 16.33 5.19 -6.84
N ARG A 389 17.40 4.40 -6.99
CA ARG A 389 18.27 4.46 -8.17
C ARG A 389 17.56 3.99 -9.45
N PRO A 390 18.02 4.42 -10.64
CA PRO A 390 17.56 3.86 -11.91
C PRO A 390 17.64 2.34 -11.95
N TYR A 391 16.74 1.72 -12.72
CA TYR A 391 16.62 0.27 -12.96
C TYR A 391 16.22 -0.59 -11.75
N THR A 392 16.10 -0.01 -10.56
CA THR A 392 15.56 -0.71 -9.39
C THR A 392 14.16 -1.24 -9.70
N TYR A 393 13.80 -2.43 -9.19
CA TYR A 393 12.51 -3.10 -9.42
C TYR A 393 12.33 -3.67 -10.84
N ALA A 394 13.22 -3.38 -11.79
CA ALA A 394 13.18 -3.96 -13.14
C ALA A 394 13.89 -5.32 -13.16
N HIS A 395 13.53 -6.18 -14.12
CA HIS A 395 14.19 -7.46 -14.38
C HIS A 395 14.68 -7.55 -15.83
N ASN A 396 15.49 -8.56 -16.20
CA ASN A 396 15.89 -8.77 -17.60
C ASN A 396 14.68 -9.20 -18.46
N GLU A 397 13.73 -9.92 -17.87
CA GLU A 397 12.42 -10.19 -18.43
C GLU A 397 11.38 -9.26 -17.81
N SER A 398 10.73 -8.43 -18.64
CA SER A 398 9.74 -7.44 -18.19
C SER A 398 8.66 -8.00 -17.27
N VAL A 399 8.20 -9.24 -17.52
CA VAL A 399 7.16 -9.86 -16.69
C VAL A 399 7.62 -10.03 -15.24
N GLN A 400 8.88 -10.38 -14.99
CA GLN A 400 9.40 -10.66 -13.64
C GLN A 400 9.75 -9.40 -12.83
N ASN A 401 9.43 -8.21 -13.33
CA ASN A 401 9.64 -6.99 -12.57
C ASN A 401 8.82 -6.93 -11.27
N TYR A 402 9.11 -5.98 -10.40
CA TYR A 402 8.39 -5.76 -9.14
C TYR A 402 7.17 -4.84 -9.32
N GLY A 403 6.32 -5.20 -10.29
CA GLY A 403 5.08 -4.48 -10.61
C GLY A 403 3.86 -5.40 -10.68
N HIS A 404 2.66 -4.84 -10.55
CA HIS A 404 1.38 -5.52 -10.69
C HIS A 404 0.40 -4.61 -11.42
N TYR A 405 -0.29 -5.14 -12.43
CA TYR A 405 -1.39 -4.44 -13.07
C TYR A 405 -0.97 -3.07 -13.62
N ASN A 406 0.19 -3.07 -14.29
CA ASN A 406 0.92 -1.92 -14.85
C ASN A 406 1.40 -0.87 -13.85
N GLN A 407 1.39 -1.17 -12.54
CA GLN A 407 1.86 -0.26 -11.50
C GLN A 407 2.98 -0.90 -10.68
N PRO A 408 3.93 -0.10 -10.15
CA PRO A 408 4.89 -0.60 -9.18
C PRO A 408 4.21 -1.17 -7.93
N LEU A 409 4.78 -2.21 -7.31
CA LEU A 409 4.30 -2.75 -6.03
C LEU A 409 4.78 -1.92 -4.82
N ALA A 410 5.81 -1.09 -4.99
CA ALA A 410 6.41 -0.26 -3.96
C ALA A 410 6.03 1.23 -4.14
N HIS A 411 6.96 2.08 -4.56
CA HIS A 411 6.69 3.51 -4.73
C HIS A 411 5.99 3.82 -6.06
N PRO A 412 5.01 4.76 -6.13
CA PRO A 412 4.29 5.08 -7.39
C PRO A 412 5.19 5.52 -8.55
N LEU A 413 6.26 6.27 -8.26
CA LEU A 413 7.25 6.67 -9.27
C LEU A 413 8.12 5.51 -9.81
N GLY A 414 8.06 4.32 -9.20
CA GLY A 414 8.87 3.17 -9.60
C GLY A 414 10.35 3.35 -9.25
N ALA A 415 11.14 3.86 -10.20
CA ALA A 415 12.60 4.00 -10.07
C ALA A 415 13.10 5.35 -10.62
N ASN A 416 14.42 5.60 -10.49
CA ASN A 416 15.07 6.81 -11.00
C ASN A 416 14.53 8.12 -10.39
N PHE A 417 14.27 8.14 -9.08
CA PHE A 417 13.69 9.30 -8.41
C PHE A 417 14.25 9.57 -7.02
N ARG A 418 14.09 10.81 -6.58
CA ARG A 418 14.10 11.20 -5.16
C ARG A 418 12.86 12.03 -4.88
N GLU A 419 12.21 11.78 -3.75
CA GLU A 419 10.97 12.44 -3.33
C GLU A 419 11.10 12.90 -1.89
N THR A 420 10.51 14.05 -1.57
CA THR A 420 10.27 14.53 -0.22
C THR A 420 8.79 14.80 -0.07
N ASP A 421 8.17 14.25 0.96
CA ASP A 421 6.78 14.52 1.31
C ASP A 421 6.67 15.08 2.73
N VAL A 422 5.77 16.04 2.89
CA VAL A 422 5.42 16.65 4.18
C VAL A 422 3.92 16.63 4.31
N ILE A 423 3.41 16.02 5.37
CA ILE A 423 1.97 15.90 5.64
C ILE A 423 1.67 16.54 6.99
N VAL A 424 0.71 17.45 7.00
CA VAL A 424 0.18 18.11 8.19
C VAL A 424 -1.30 17.80 8.28
N SER A 425 -1.73 17.20 9.38
CA SER A 425 -3.14 16.91 9.62
C SER A 425 -3.56 17.47 10.97
N TYR A 426 -4.62 18.26 10.99
CA TYR A 426 -5.21 18.80 12.20
C TYR A 426 -6.68 18.46 12.26
N ARG A 427 -7.11 17.89 13.39
CA ARG A 427 -8.51 17.52 13.61
C ARG A 427 -9.05 18.20 14.85
N ILE A 428 -10.21 18.81 14.70
CA ILE A 428 -10.98 19.36 15.82
C ILE A 428 -12.43 18.93 15.68
N GLN A 429 -12.90 18.08 16.61
CA GLN A 429 -14.22 17.49 16.52
C GLN A 429 -14.40 16.79 15.16
N ARG A 430 -15.37 17.22 14.36
CA ARG A 430 -15.68 16.67 13.04
C ARG A 430 -14.91 17.34 11.91
N TRP A 431 -14.20 18.44 12.17
CA TRP A 431 -13.41 19.13 11.15
C TRP A 431 -12.03 18.49 11.03
N LEU A 432 -11.62 18.28 9.80
CA LEU A 432 -10.30 17.78 9.41
C LEU A 432 -9.68 18.80 8.45
N PHE A 433 -8.44 19.19 8.73
CA PHE A 433 -7.64 20.08 7.90
C PHE A 433 -6.36 19.34 7.54
N ASP A 434 -6.15 19.08 6.27
CA ASP A 434 -4.96 18.41 5.77
C ASP A 434 -4.21 19.30 4.79
N TYR A 435 -2.90 19.28 4.91
CA TYR A 435 -1.97 19.82 3.94
C TYR A 435 -0.93 18.76 3.61
N LYS A 436 -0.68 18.56 2.32
CA LYS A 436 0.37 17.68 1.82
C LYS A 436 1.20 18.41 0.77
N LEU A 437 2.51 18.40 0.97
CA LEU A 437 3.50 18.79 -0.02
C LEU A 437 4.22 17.54 -0.51
N VAL A 438 4.31 17.36 -1.81
CA VAL A 438 5.20 16.37 -2.45
C VAL A 438 6.13 17.12 -3.38
N TYR A 439 7.43 16.92 -3.22
CA TYR A 439 8.46 17.45 -4.11
C TYR A 439 9.33 16.30 -4.59
N SER A 440 9.34 16.04 -5.90
CA SER A 440 10.12 14.96 -6.48
C SER A 440 10.99 15.42 -7.63
N ILE A 441 12.15 14.78 -7.78
CA ILE A 441 13.00 14.87 -8.96
C ILE A 441 13.15 13.46 -9.49
N HIS A 442 12.71 13.24 -10.72
CA HIS A 442 12.73 11.94 -11.36
C HIS A 442 13.23 12.06 -12.80
N GLY A 443 13.68 10.95 -13.37
CA GLY A 443 14.13 10.88 -14.75
C GLY A 443 13.19 10.06 -15.60
N ILE A 444 12.67 10.67 -16.66
CA ILE A 444 11.75 10.04 -17.61
C ILE A 444 12.56 9.44 -18.77
N ASP A 445 12.21 8.21 -19.14
CA ASP A 445 12.76 7.56 -20.31
C ASP A 445 12.29 8.25 -21.61
N THR A 446 13.23 8.66 -22.47
CA THR A 446 12.93 9.38 -23.72
C THR A 446 13.58 8.74 -24.94
N ALA A 447 13.09 9.08 -26.13
CA ALA A 447 13.63 8.62 -27.43
C ALA A 447 13.69 7.08 -27.57
N GLY A 448 12.78 6.35 -26.89
CA GLY A 448 12.78 4.89 -26.88
C GLY A 448 13.90 4.23 -26.08
N LEU A 449 14.75 5.03 -25.43
CA LEU A 449 15.87 4.53 -24.62
C LEU A 449 15.43 4.21 -23.19
N ASN A 450 16.16 3.32 -22.52
CA ASN A 450 15.92 2.95 -21.13
C ASN A 450 16.94 3.66 -20.23
N PHE A 451 16.50 4.75 -19.60
CA PHE A 451 17.27 5.47 -18.59
C PHE A 451 16.99 4.95 -17.18
N GLY A 452 16.15 3.92 -17.04
CA GLY A 452 15.89 3.21 -15.80
C GLY A 452 14.74 3.77 -14.96
N GLY A 453 13.87 4.60 -15.54
CA GLY A 453 12.64 5.07 -14.88
C GLY A 453 11.48 4.07 -15.01
N ASP A 454 11.34 3.40 -16.15
CA ASP A 454 10.28 2.42 -16.38
C ASP A 454 10.69 1.02 -15.91
N ILE A 455 10.15 0.58 -14.77
CA ILE A 455 10.43 -0.73 -14.17
C ILE A 455 10.02 -1.91 -15.05
N TYR A 456 9.24 -1.64 -16.10
CA TYR A 456 8.74 -2.65 -16.98
C TYR A 456 9.55 -2.81 -18.28
N LYS A 457 10.62 -2.03 -18.46
CA LYS A 457 11.60 -2.29 -19.51
C LYS A 457 12.67 -3.27 -19.02
N PRO A 458 13.14 -4.20 -19.88
CA PRO A 458 14.28 -5.05 -19.56
C PRO A 458 15.49 -4.22 -19.14
N TYR A 459 16.08 -4.47 -17.98
CA TYR A 459 17.24 -3.68 -17.56
C TYR A 459 18.45 -3.86 -18.49
N LEU A 460 18.54 -4.95 -19.26
CA LEU A 460 19.62 -5.20 -20.23
C LEU A 460 19.65 -4.18 -21.38
N THR A 461 18.61 -3.36 -21.50
CA THR A 461 18.53 -2.26 -22.47
C THR A 461 19.09 -0.94 -21.92
N TYR A 462 19.82 -0.96 -20.80
CA TYR A 462 20.44 0.22 -20.20
C TYR A 462 21.26 1.02 -21.21
N VAL A 463 21.22 2.35 -21.11
CA VAL A 463 21.96 3.23 -22.05
C VAL A 463 23.46 3.26 -21.76
N THR A 464 23.84 3.29 -20.49
CA THR A 464 25.23 3.43 -20.05
C THR A 464 25.54 2.47 -18.92
N GLU A 465 26.68 1.78 -18.99
CA GLU A 465 27.08 0.83 -17.95
C GLU A 465 27.44 1.53 -16.61
N PHE A 466 28.14 2.66 -16.70
CA PHE A 466 28.62 3.46 -15.57
C PHE A 466 28.07 4.89 -15.61
N GLY A 467 28.25 5.64 -14.52
CA GLY A 467 27.84 7.04 -14.41
C GLY A 467 26.34 7.24 -14.18
N ASN A 468 25.58 6.18 -13.90
CA ASN A 468 24.13 6.26 -13.72
C ASN A 468 23.75 6.99 -12.44
N LYS A 469 22.89 8.01 -12.56
CA LYS A 469 22.44 8.91 -11.50
C LYS A 469 20.93 9.11 -11.56
N ILE A 470 20.32 9.42 -10.42
CA ILE A 470 18.90 9.77 -10.35
C ILE A 470 18.61 11.03 -11.17
N GLY A 471 17.49 11.02 -11.89
CA GLY A 471 17.09 12.09 -12.79
C GLY A 471 17.73 11.99 -14.17
N GLN A 472 18.35 10.86 -14.52
CA GLN A 472 18.88 10.64 -15.88
C GLN A 472 17.77 10.36 -16.89
N GLY A 473 18.02 10.68 -18.16
CA GLY A 473 16.98 10.80 -19.18
C GLY A 473 16.47 12.24 -19.23
N LEU A 474 15.16 12.43 -19.40
CA LEU A 474 14.53 13.74 -19.23
C LEU A 474 14.30 13.98 -17.74
N LYS A 475 15.16 14.81 -17.15
CA LYS A 475 15.02 15.22 -15.75
C LYS A 475 13.77 16.08 -15.59
N SER A 476 12.86 15.63 -14.73
CA SER A 476 11.63 16.31 -14.37
C SER A 476 11.61 16.61 -12.88
N THR A 477 11.08 17.78 -12.51
CA THR A 477 10.86 18.21 -11.14
C THR A 477 9.38 18.44 -10.93
N LEU A 478 8.78 17.68 -10.02
CA LEU A 478 7.38 17.79 -9.67
C LEU A 478 7.24 18.43 -8.29
N MET A 479 6.28 19.34 -8.16
CA MET A 479 5.81 19.86 -6.88
C MET A 479 4.29 19.82 -6.84
N VAL A 480 3.74 19.15 -5.81
CA VAL A 480 2.30 19.07 -5.55
C VAL A 480 2.01 19.64 -4.17
N ASN A 481 1.11 20.62 -4.10
CA ASN A 481 0.55 21.11 -2.85
C ASN A 481 -0.93 20.76 -2.83
N ASP A 482 -1.35 19.92 -1.90
CA ASP A 482 -2.74 19.51 -1.72
C ASP A 482 -3.27 20.04 -0.38
N LEU A 483 -4.31 20.85 -0.44
CA LEU A 483 -5.03 21.34 0.73
C LEU A 483 -6.42 20.75 0.74
N ARG A 484 -6.83 20.19 1.87
CA ARG A 484 -8.16 19.61 2.06
C ARG A 484 -8.77 20.06 3.37
N VAL A 485 -10.04 20.45 3.30
CA VAL A 485 -10.90 20.60 4.47
C VAL A 485 -12.01 19.56 4.38
N GLY A 486 -12.13 18.75 5.41
CA GLY A 486 -13.14 17.71 5.55
C GLY A 486 -14.03 17.96 6.76
N TRP A 487 -15.30 17.56 6.64
CA TRP A 487 -16.24 17.49 7.75
C TRP A 487 -16.82 16.08 7.86
N LEU A 488 -16.54 15.40 8.96
CA LEU A 488 -16.99 14.04 9.23
C LEU A 488 -18.50 13.99 9.48
N VAL A 489 -19.23 13.47 8.51
CA VAL A 489 -20.68 13.26 8.53
C VAL A 489 -21.00 12.04 9.40
N ASN A 490 -20.44 10.88 9.05
CA ASN A 490 -20.68 9.60 9.74
C ASN A 490 -19.36 8.91 10.08
N PRO A 491 -18.98 8.78 11.37
CA PRO A 491 -17.76 8.08 11.78
C PRO A 491 -17.79 6.58 11.46
N ALA A 492 -18.96 5.95 11.42
CA ALA A 492 -19.05 4.51 11.15
C ALA A 492 -18.54 4.17 9.76
N THR A 493 -18.87 4.98 8.75
CA THR A 493 -18.51 4.76 7.32
C THR A 493 -17.38 5.65 6.82
N ASN A 494 -16.74 6.41 7.71
CA ASN A 494 -15.85 7.52 7.36
C ASN A 494 -16.43 8.46 6.27
N LEU A 495 -17.73 8.72 6.32
CA LEU A 495 -18.40 9.58 5.35
C LEU A 495 -18.06 11.03 5.67
N GLN A 496 -17.47 11.73 4.72
CA GLN A 496 -17.01 13.11 4.88
C GLN A 496 -17.51 14.01 3.74
N LEU A 497 -17.85 15.25 4.08
CA LEU A 497 -18.00 16.35 3.12
C LEU A 497 -16.65 17.05 3.00
N ASN A 498 -16.10 17.10 1.79
CA ASN A 498 -14.74 17.54 1.53
C ASN A 498 -14.72 18.67 0.51
N ALA A 499 -13.83 19.62 0.71
CA ALA A 499 -13.41 20.58 -0.30
C ALA A 499 -11.88 20.61 -0.33
N GLY A 500 -11.30 20.78 -1.51
CA GLY A 500 -9.86 20.82 -1.65
C GLY A 500 -9.38 21.61 -2.85
N ILE A 501 -8.10 21.96 -2.79
CA ILE A 501 -7.35 22.59 -3.86
C ILE A 501 -6.00 21.88 -4.01
N THR A 502 -5.69 21.46 -5.22
CA THR A 502 -4.43 20.82 -5.58
C THR A 502 -3.70 21.73 -6.56
N LEU A 503 -2.51 22.22 -6.18
CA LEU A 503 -1.59 22.94 -7.05
C LEU A 503 -0.51 21.96 -7.50
N ARG A 504 -0.39 21.74 -8.80
CA ARG A 504 0.64 20.87 -9.38
C ARG A 504 1.52 21.71 -10.30
N THR A 505 2.82 21.62 -10.14
CA THR A 505 3.80 22.16 -11.09
C THR A 505 4.80 21.08 -11.45
N GLU A 506 5.03 20.86 -12.74
CA GLU A 506 5.99 19.90 -13.25
C GLU A 506 6.87 20.59 -14.29
N ILE A 507 8.17 20.65 -14.02
CA ILE A 507 9.17 21.35 -14.83
C ILE A 507 10.11 20.31 -15.40
N SER A 508 10.32 20.34 -16.71
CA SER A 508 11.23 19.44 -17.40
C SER A 508 11.98 20.19 -18.50
N GLY A 509 13.04 19.59 -19.05
CA GLY A 509 13.80 20.22 -20.13
C GLY A 509 13.00 20.46 -21.43
N THR A 510 11.83 19.85 -21.58
CA THR A 510 11.01 19.91 -22.81
C THR A 510 9.59 20.45 -22.60
N HIS A 511 9.10 20.47 -21.37
CA HIS A 511 7.74 20.91 -21.04
C HIS A 511 7.65 21.38 -19.59
N ASP A 512 7.01 22.53 -19.40
CA ASP A 512 6.63 23.06 -18.10
C ASP A 512 5.10 23.08 -18.01
N TYR A 513 4.58 22.49 -16.94
CA TYR A 513 3.17 22.42 -16.64
C TYR A 513 2.88 23.01 -15.27
N SER A 514 1.85 23.86 -15.17
CA SER A 514 1.31 24.31 -13.88
C SER A 514 -0.22 24.26 -13.95
N GLY A 515 -0.84 23.62 -12.97
CA GLY A 515 -2.28 23.43 -12.93
C GLY A 515 -2.84 23.54 -11.53
N VAL A 516 -4.05 24.08 -11.44
CA VAL A 516 -4.84 24.15 -10.21
C VAL A 516 -6.10 23.31 -10.41
N LEU A 517 -6.37 22.39 -9.49
CA LEU A 517 -7.64 21.66 -9.38
C LEU A 517 -8.36 22.09 -8.11
N ILE A 518 -9.58 22.61 -8.24
CA ILE A 518 -10.46 22.88 -7.11
C ILE A 518 -11.59 21.85 -7.15
N TRP A 519 -11.90 21.22 -6.01
CA TRP A 519 -12.91 20.17 -5.97
C TRP A 519 -13.72 20.17 -4.67
N PHE A 520 -14.93 19.63 -4.74
CA PHE A 520 -15.83 19.39 -3.62
C PHE A 520 -16.42 17.98 -3.75
N GLY A 521 -16.67 17.29 -2.65
CA GLY A 521 -17.32 15.98 -2.70
C GLY A 521 -17.80 15.40 -1.38
N LEU A 522 -18.63 14.37 -1.49
CA LEU A 522 -19.09 13.51 -0.42
C LEU A 522 -18.44 12.12 -0.60
N ARG A 523 -17.60 11.70 0.35
CA ARG A 523 -16.78 10.48 0.22
C ARG A 523 -16.78 9.62 1.49
N SER A 524 -17.03 8.33 1.34
CA SER A 524 -16.66 7.28 2.30
C SER A 524 -15.18 6.94 2.08
N SER A 525 -14.28 7.56 2.84
CA SER A 525 -12.85 7.37 2.62
C SER A 525 -12.42 6.05 3.30
N LEU A 526 -11.97 5.06 2.51
CA LEU A 526 -11.62 3.71 3.02
C LEU A 526 -10.28 3.16 2.51
N PHE A 527 -9.71 3.75 1.47
CA PHE A 527 -8.39 3.40 0.95
C PHE A 527 -7.66 4.66 0.45
N ASN A 528 -6.33 4.58 0.37
CA ASN A 528 -5.50 5.68 -0.10
C ASN A 528 -5.56 5.80 -1.62
N LEU A 529 -5.54 7.05 -2.12
CA LEU A 529 -5.41 7.35 -3.54
C LEU A 529 -4.15 8.19 -3.77
N TYR A 530 -3.23 7.52 -4.45
CA TYR A 530 -1.96 7.92 -5.01
C TYR A 530 -1.73 9.22 -5.79
N TYR A 531 -2.66 10.12 -6.11
CA TYR A 531 -2.52 11.03 -7.28
C TYR A 531 -1.46 12.18 -7.22
N ASP A 532 -0.41 12.03 -6.41
CA ASP A 532 0.67 12.98 -6.13
C ASP A 532 2.04 12.60 -6.73
N TRP A 533 2.09 11.72 -7.72
CA TRP A 533 3.31 11.32 -8.46
C TRP A 533 3.56 12.11 -9.74
#